data_AF-A0A6S6SJQ6-F1
#
_entry.id   AF-A0A6S6SJQ6-F1
#
_cell.length_a   1.000
_cell.length_b   1.000
_cell.length_c   1.000
_cell.angle_alpha   90.00
_cell.angle_beta   90.00
_cell.angle_gamma   90.00
#
_symmetry.space_group_name_H-M   'P 1'
#
loop_
_entity.id
_entity.type
_entity.pdbx_description
1 polymer ?
#
loop_
_entity_poly.entity_id
_entity_poly.type
_entity_poly.pdbx_seq_one_letter_code
_entity_poly.pdbx_strand_id
1 'polypeptide(L)'
;MKFHIAIGFVIPNIKIIEIAYLIIKEKFSAVFINIQSTIFIFIKPLYFIWIKLSTHFNLKKQNLQKRNYKKPKVHNKKLYTQIIKNTLFKISNKFSKYFILKKLYKKQKVKTKTKTKTKTKTIAFITMNFLLQIYNKLSRYFNKGFYKKIKTKKIVKNKKNTQYESENIIFSDKKKSKNSRWDSRDPYIVLGVNKESKAYEIKKAYNILLKIYNPDLTLTKKKEHTIIFEKINLAYQNLN
;
A
#
# COMPACT_ATOMS: atom_id res chain seq x y z
N MET A 1 59.05 -45.53 4.68
CA MET A 1 59.17 -44.91 3.34
C MET A 1 57.81 -44.89 2.63
N LYS A 2 56.83 -44.18 3.19
CA LYS A 2 55.45 -44.04 2.69
C LYS A 2 55.01 -42.64 3.11
N PHE A 3 54.99 -41.64 2.22
CA PHE A 3 54.19 -40.40 2.35
C PHE A 3 54.40 -39.38 1.21
N HIS A 4 55.37 -39.53 0.32
CA HIS A 4 55.70 -38.48 -0.66
C HIS A 4 55.12 -38.63 -2.07
N ILE A 5 54.36 -39.69 -2.38
CA ILE A 5 53.79 -39.89 -3.73
C ILE A 5 52.38 -39.27 -3.87
N ALA A 6 51.72 -38.89 -2.77
CA ALA A 6 50.33 -38.42 -2.80
C ALA A 6 50.14 -36.90 -3.05
N ILE A 7 51.21 -36.10 -3.04
CA ILE A 7 51.09 -34.63 -3.12
C ILE A 7 51.26 -34.10 -4.57
N GLY A 8 51.82 -34.91 -5.48
CA GLY A 8 52.06 -34.53 -6.88
C GLY A 8 50.82 -34.40 -7.77
N PHE A 9 49.68 -35.00 -7.37
CA PHE A 9 48.45 -35.02 -8.19
C PHE A 9 47.41 -33.95 -7.83
N VAL A 10 47.62 -33.18 -6.76
CA VAL A 10 46.63 -32.19 -6.28
C VAL A 10 46.85 -30.80 -6.89
N ILE A 11 48.04 -30.54 -7.45
CA ILE A 11 48.47 -29.19 -7.86
C ILE A 11 47.97 -28.73 -9.26
N PRO A 12 47.70 -29.58 -10.28
CA PRO A 12 47.16 -29.09 -11.56
C PRO A 12 45.67 -28.74 -11.51
N ASN A 13 44.90 -29.34 -10.59
CA ASN A 13 43.45 -29.19 -10.55
C ASN A 13 42.99 -27.81 -10.05
N ILE A 14 43.79 -27.14 -9.22
CA ILE A 14 43.43 -25.83 -8.66
C ILE A 14 43.38 -24.76 -9.77
N LYS A 15 44.31 -24.81 -10.74
CA LYS A 15 44.32 -23.87 -11.88
C LYS A 15 43.14 -24.11 -12.83
N ILE A 16 42.77 -25.38 -13.06
CA ILE A 16 41.63 -25.75 -13.91
C ILE A 16 40.31 -25.27 -13.28
N ILE A 17 40.15 -25.44 -11.96
CA ILE A 17 38.96 -24.96 -11.23
C ILE A 17 38.87 -23.43 -11.28
N GLU A 18 39.99 -22.71 -11.15
CA GLU A 18 40.00 -21.23 -11.19
C GLU A 18 39.67 -20.69 -12.60
N ILE A 19 40.18 -21.33 -13.66
CA ILE A 19 39.85 -20.99 -15.06
C ILE A 19 38.36 -21.31 -15.35
N ALA A 20 37.86 -22.47 -14.93
CA ALA A 20 36.45 -22.83 -15.10
C ALA A 20 35.53 -21.84 -14.36
N TYR A 21 35.90 -21.43 -13.15
CA TYR A 21 35.16 -20.42 -12.38
C TYR A 21 35.16 -19.05 -13.07
N LEU A 22 36.28 -18.62 -13.67
CA LEU A 22 36.36 -17.36 -14.42
C LEU A 22 35.46 -17.40 -15.67
N ILE A 23 35.47 -18.49 -16.43
CA ILE A 23 34.61 -18.68 -17.61
C ILE A 23 33.13 -18.67 -17.23
N ILE A 24 32.77 -19.36 -16.14
CA ILE A 24 31.39 -19.36 -15.61
C ILE A 24 31.00 -17.93 -15.22
N LYS A 25 31.85 -17.23 -14.47
CA LYS A 25 31.59 -15.86 -14.00
C LYS A 25 31.41 -14.87 -15.15
N GLU A 26 32.22 -14.97 -16.19
CA GLU A 26 32.14 -14.11 -17.37
C GLU A 26 30.83 -14.33 -18.13
N LYS A 27 30.44 -15.59 -18.36
CA LYS A 27 29.14 -15.95 -18.94
C LYS A 27 27.96 -15.48 -18.08
N PHE A 28 28.04 -15.61 -16.77
CA PHE A 28 27.01 -15.11 -15.85
C PHE A 28 26.85 -13.58 -15.93
N SER A 29 27.95 -12.85 -16.08
CA SER A 29 27.90 -11.39 -16.20
C SER A 29 27.19 -10.92 -17.48
N ALA A 30 27.45 -11.59 -18.61
CA ALA A 30 26.78 -11.31 -19.87
C ALA A 30 25.27 -11.63 -19.80
N VAL A 31 24.91 -12.78 -19.24
CA VAL A 31 23.49 -13.17 -19.03
C VAL A 31 22.79 -12.16 -18.11
N PHE A 32 23.45 -11.72 -17.04
CA PHE A 32 22.88 -10.73 -16.14
C PHE A 32 22.63 -9.37 -16.82
N ILE A 33 23.56 -8.90 -17.66
CA ILE A 33 23.40 -7.66 -18.43
C ILE A 33 22.21 -7.78 -19.40
N ASN A 34 22.05 -8.93 -20.06
CA ASN A 34 20.94 -9.18 -20.97
C ASN A 34 19.57 -9.24 -20.25
N ILE A 35 19.53 -9.80 -19.04
CA ILE A 35 18.32 -9.79 -18.21
C ILE A 35 17.98 -8.37 -17.75
N GLN A 36 18.98 -7.59 -17.32
CA GLN A 36 18.75 -6.19 -16.93
C GLN A 36 18.23 -5.36 -18.10
N SER A 37 18.85 -5.48 -19.29
CA SER A 37 18.44 -4.73 -20.48
C SER A 37 17.00 -5.08 -20.91
N THR A 38 16.62 -6.36 -20.91
CA THR A 38 15.24 -6.78 -21.17
C THR A 38 14.25 -6.21 -20.15
N ILE A 39 14.56 -6.29 -18.85
CA ILE A 39 13.73 -5.66 -17.80
C ILE A 39 13.55 -4.15 -18.04
N PHE A 40 14.62 -3.43 -18.41
CA PHE A 40 14.54 -2.01 -18.72
C PHE A 40 13.64 -1.70 -19.92
N ILE A 41 13.67 -2.54 -20.97
CA ILE A 41 12.80 -2.40 -22.15
C ILE A 41 11.32 -2.51 -21.74
N PHE A 42 10.97 -3.44 -20.85
CA PHE A 42 9.58 -3.61 -20.38
C PHE A 42 9.13 -2.53 -19.39
N ILE A 43 10.02 -2.01 -18.54
CA ILE A 43 9.66 -0.99 -17.53
C ILE A 43 9.48 0.40 -18.16
N LYS A 44 10.26 0.75 -19.19
CA LYS A 44 10.23 2.07 -19.82
C LYS A 44 8.83 2.50 -20.31
N PRO A 45 8.05 1.68 -21.05
CA PRO A 45 6.69 2.07 -21.46
C PRO A 45 5.73 2.22 -20.28
N LEU A 46 5.83 1.34 -19.26
CA LEU A 46 5.01 1.44 -18.06
C LEU A 46 5.27 2.74 -17.29
N TYR A 47 6.54 3.14 -17.18
CA TYR A 47 6.92 4.41 -16.56
C TYR A 47 6.38 5.62 -17.33
N PHE A 48 6.42 5.57 -18.68
CA PHE A 48 5.86 6.61 -19.53
C PHE A 48 4.33 6.73 -19.39
N ILE A 49 3.62 5.59 -19.40
CA ILE A 49 2.17 5.54 -19.14
C ILE A 49 1.85 6.13 -17.78
N TRP A 50 2.62 5.78 -16.74
CA TRP A 50 2.42 6.29 -15.39
C TRP A 50 2.61 7.81 -15.32
N ILE A 51 3.65 8.36 -15.97
CA ILE A 51 3.85 9.81 -16.08
C ILE A 51 2.63 10.46 -16.74
N LYS A 52 2.19 9.97 -17.90
CA LYS A 52 1.05 10.53 -18.64
C LYS A 52 -0.26 10.47 -17.84
N LEU A 53 -0.46 9.39 -17.10
CA LEU A 53 -1.62 9.24 -16.22
C LEU A 53 -1.54 10.23 -15.04
N SER A 54 -0.36 10.40 -14.46
CA SER A 54 -0.14 11.32 -13.33
C SER A 54 -0.36 12.78 -13.70
N THR A 55 0.09 13.20 -14.89
CA THR A 55 -0.12 14.57 -15.40
C THR A 55 -1.60 14.82 -15.67
N HIS A 56 -2.30 13.86 -16.29
CA HIS A 56 -3.74 13.96 -16.53
C HIS A 56 -4.55 14.08 -15.21
N PHE A 57 -4.21 13.30 -14.19
CA PHE A 57 -4.85 13.40 -12.88
C PHE A 57 -4.55 14.74 -12.17
N ASN A 58 -3.34 15.27 -12.30
CA ASN A 58 -2.98 16.56 -11.72
C ASN A 58 -3.74 17.72 -12.39
N LEU A 59 -3.86 17.73 -13.71
CA LEU A 59 -4.64 18.72 -14.45
C LEU A 59 -6.12 18.70 -14.06
N LYS A 60 -6.72 17.50 -13.97
CA LYS A 60 -8.12 17.34 -13.53
C LYS A 60 -8.32 17.86 -12.10
N LYS A 61 -7.36 17.65 -11.21
CA LYS A 61 -7.41 18.17 -9.83
C LYS A 61 -7.34 19.69 -9.78
N GLN A 62 -6.50 20.33 -10.60
CA GLN A 62 -6.42 21.79 -10.68
C GLN A 62 -7.73 22.40 -11.22
N ASN A 63 -8.35 21.79 -12.24
CA ASN A 63 -9.62 22.27 -12.78
C ASN A 63 -10.79 22.09 -11.80
N LEU A 64 -10.81 21.00 -11.03
CA LEU A 64 -11.80 20.78 -9.97
C LEU A 64 -11.61 21.74 -8.78
N GLN A 65 -10.37 22.16 -8.51
CA GLN A 65 -10.10 23.21 -7.53
C GLN A 65 -10.61 24.56 -8.02
N LYS A 66 -10.32 24.95 -9.27
CA LYS A 66 -10.79 26.23 -9.83
C LYS A 66 -12.33 26.39 -9.83
N ARG A 67 -13.09 25.30 -9.98
CA ARG A 67 -14.56 25.34 -10.01
C ARG A 67 -15.24 25.41 -8.62
N ASN A 68 -14.51 25.12 -7.53
CA ASN A 68 -15.10 24.98 -6.19
C ASN A 68 -14.55 25.94 -5.12
N TYR A 69 -13.75 26.95 -5.49
CA TYR A 69 -13.28 27.95 -4.52
C TYR A 69 -14.11 29.24 -4.56
N LYS A 70 -15.17 29.30 -3.75
CA LYS A 70 -15.41 30.53 -2.97
C LYS A 70 -14.20 30.66 -2.04
N LYS A 71 -13.39 31.72 -2.22
CA LYS A 71 -12.17 31.99 -1.42
C LYS A 71 -12.48 31.86 0.07
N PRO A 72 -11.94 30.86 0.79
CA PRO A 72 -11.92 30.95 2.24
C PRO A 72 -11.00 32.12 2.61
N LYS A 73 -11.46 33.02 3.50
CA LYS A 73 -10.61 34.03 4.13
C LYS A 73 -9.56 33.29 4.97
N VAL A 74 -8.38 33.08 4.40
CA VAL A 74 -7.26 32.45 5.09
C VAL A 74 -6.55 33.50 5.94
N HIS A 75 -6.91 33.59 7.21
CA HIS A 75 -5.97 34.08 8.22
C HIS A 75 -4.88 33.00 8.40
N ASN A 76 -3.61 33.43 8.43
CA ASN A 76 -2.40 32.62 8.65
C ASN A 76 -1.76 31.87 7.48
N LYS A 77 -1.72 32.50 6.29
CA LYS A 77 -0.80 32.12 5.19
C LYS A 77 0.69 32.12 5.61
N LYS A 78 1.09 32.97 6.57
CA LYS A 78 2.45 33.06 7.12
C LYS A 78 2.86 31.82 7.94
N LEU A 79 1.94 31.22 8.69
CA LEU A 79 2.25 30.06 9.54
C LEU A 79 2.59 28.83 8.69
N TYR A 80 1.85 28.62 7.60
CA TYR A 80 2.02 27.47 6.72
C TYR A 80 3.34 27.52 5.95
N THR A 81 3.76 28.70 5.46
CA THR A 81 5.05 28.86 4.78
C THR A 81 6.23 28.65 5.72
N GLN A 82 6.10 29.01 7.00
CA GLN A 82 7.15 28.81 8.01
C GLN A 82 7.36 27.33 8.35
N ILE A 83 6.27 26.56 8.48
CA ILE A 83 6.33 25.11 8.70
C ILE A 83 7.00 24.39 7.52
N ILE A 84 6.69 24.79 6.29
CA ILE A 84 7.31 24.23 5.09
C ILE A 84 8.80 24.57 5.02
N LYS A 85 9.20 25.82 5.31
CA LYS A 85 10.63 26.20 5.33
C LYS A 85 11.42 25.40 6.38
N ASN A 86 10.89 25.25 7.59
CA ASN A 86 11.57 24.50 8.67
C ASN A 86 11.70 23.01 8.36
N THR A 87 10.71 22.41 7.71
CA THR A 87 10.76 21.00 7.32
C THR A 87 11.78 20.75 6.20
N LEU A 88 11.83 21.63 5.19
CA LEU A 88 12.82 21.55 4.10
C LEU A 88 14.25 21.73 4.61
N PHE A 89 14.49 22.66 5.55
CA PHE A 89 15.81 22.88 6.15
C PHE A 89 16.32 21.65 6.92
N LYS A 90 15.47 21.01 7.73
CA LYS A 90 15.83 19.77 8.45
C LYS A 90 16.18 18.61 7.50
N ILE A 91 15.51 18.52 6.35
CA ILE A 91 15.80 17.51 5.34
C ILE A 91 17.15 17.78 4.68
N SER A 92 17.41 19.01 4.27
CA SER A 92 18.68 19.42 3.64
C SER A 92 19.90 19.10 4.51
N ASN A 93 19.85 19.45 5.81
CA ASN A 93 20.94 19.16 6.75
C ASN A 93 21.20 17.66 6.94
N LYS A 94 20.19 16.80 6.77
CA LYS A 94 20.38 15.35 6.87
C LYS A 94 21.08 14.78 5.64
N PHE A 95 20.82 15.35 4.46
CA PHE A 95 21.47 14.96 3.21
C PHE A 95 22.93 15.42 3.14
N SER A 96 23.25 16.62 3.62
CA SER A 96 24.64 17.10 3.64
C SER A 96 25.55 16.22 4.50
N LYS A 97 25.08 15.79 5.69
CA LYS A 97 25.81 14.88 6.58
C LYS A 97 26.08 13.51 5.93
N TYR A 98 25.13 12.99 5.15
CA TYR A 98 25.30 11.74 4.41
C TYR A 98 26.37 11.85 3.31
N PHE A 99 26.41 12.98 2.58
CA PHE A 99 27.43 13.22 1.56
C PHE A 99 28.85 13.31 2.14
N ILE A 100 29.02 13.96 3.29
CA ILE A 100 30.31 14.06 3.98
C ILE A 100 30.81 12.67 4.40
N LEU A 101 29.94 11.85 5.00
CA LEU A 101 30.28 10.47 5.40
C LEU A 101 30.68 9.60 4.20
N LYS A 102 29.98 9.72 3.07
CA LYS A 102 30.32 9.00 1.83
C LYS A 102 31.70 9.38 1.29
N LYS A 103 32.09 10.66 1.39
CA LYS A 103 33.40 11.16 0.94
C LYS A 103 34.54 10.66 1.83
N LEU A 104 34.32 10.62 3.16
CA LEU A 104 35.29 10.07 4.12
C LEU A 104 35.53 8.56 3.93
N TYR A 105 34.46 7.80 3.69
CA TYR A 105 34.56 6.36 3.45
C TYR A 105 35.32 6.02 2.16
N LYS A 106 35.17 6.84 1.10
CA LYS A 106 35.89 6.65 -0.17
C LYS A 106 37.40 6.89 -0.01
N LYS A 107 37.82 7.81 0.86
CA LYS A 107 39.25 8.07 1.16
C LYS A 107 39.92 6.92 1.93
N GLN A 108 39.22 6.24 2.84
CA GLN A 108 39.79 5.10 3.59
C GLN A 108 40.05 3.87 2.71
N LYS A 109 39.31 3.70 1.60
CA LYS A 109 39.40 2.53 0.72
C LYS A 109 40.68 2.49 -0.15
N VAL A 110 41.42 3.59 -0.26
CA VAL A 110 42.65 3.67 -1.08
C VAL A 110 43.87 3.06 -0.36
N LYS A 111 43.84 2.93 0.98
CA LYS A 111 45.02 2.54 1.77
C LYS A 111 45.19 1.04 2.06
N THR A 112 44.30 0.15 1.63
CA THR A 112 44.40 -1.29 1.99
C THR A 112 44.07 -2.24 0.84
N LYS A 113 45.06 -2.55 -0.01
CA LYS A 113 44.97 -3.56 -1.09
C LYS A 113 45.81 -4.81 -0.80
N THR A 114 45.53 -5.59 0.25
CA THR A 114 46.12 -6.96 0.39
C THR A 114 45.31 -7.98 1.22
N LYS A 115 44.03 -7.72 1.56
CA LYS A 115 43.15 -8.72 2.23
C LYS A 115 41.73 -8.67 1.65
N THR A 116 41.54 -9.12 0.40
CA THR A 116 40.35 -8.76 -0.40
C THR A 116 39.30 -9.85 -0.61
N LYS A 117 39.57 -11.15 -0.43
CA LYS A 117 38.56 -12.20 -0.69
C LYS A 117 37.58 -12.46 0.47
N THR A 118 38.01 -12.36 1.73
CA THR A 118 37.11 -12.54 2.89
C THR A 118 36.30 -11.28 3.21
N LYS A 119 36.90 -10.10 3.02
CA LYS A 119 36.24 -8.80 3.26
C LYS A 119 35.11 -8.51 2.26
N THR A 120 35.19 -8.98 1.02
CA THR A 120 34.12 -8.75 0.03
C THR A 120 32.85 -9.53 0.35
N LYS A 121 32.96 -10.75 0.90
CA LYS A 121 31.80 -11.52 1.37
C LYS A 121 31.12 -10.84 2.57
N THR A 122 31.89 -10.34 3.53
CA THR A 122 31.35 -9.60 4.68
C THR A 122 30.69 -8.29 4.26
N ILE A 123 31.32 -7.54 3.35
CA ILE A 123 30.74 -6.30 2.82
C ILE A 123 29.44 -6.59 2.05
N ALA A 124 29.41 -7.63 1.20
CA ALA A 124 28.20 -8.03 0.49
C ALA A 124 27.06 -8.38 1.45
N PHE A 125 27.35 -9.16 2.49
CA PHE A 125 26.38 -9.53 3.53
C PHE A 125 25.84 -8.32 4.30
N ILE A 126 26.72 -7.40 4.71
CA ILE A 126 26.34 -6.16 5.40
C ILE A 126 25.48 -5.29 4.47
N THR A 127 25.85 -5.16 3.19
CA THR A 127 25.05 -4.40 2.22
C THR A 127 23.69 -5.02 1.94
N MET A 128 23.59 -6.35 1.86
CA MET A 128 22.32 -7.07 1.71
C MET A 128 21.41 -6.84 2.91
N ASN A 129 21.93 -6.96 4.14
CA ASN A 129 21.15 -6.70 5.35
C ASN A 129 20.70 -5.23 5.44
N PHE A 130 21.55 -4.28 5.04
CA PHE A 130 21.18 -2.87 5.01
C PHE A 130 20.09 -2.58 3.97
N LEU A 131 20.18 -3.16 2.78
CA LEU A 131 19.15 -3.05 1.74
C LEU A 131 17.83 -3.69 2.19
N LEU A 132 17.88 -4.82 2.87
CA LEU A 132 16.71 -5.48 3.45
C LEU A 132 16.04 -4.62 4.53
N GLN A 133 16.82 -3.95 5.38
CA GLN A 133 16.29 -3.00 6.36
C GLN A 133 15.63 -1.79 5.70
N ILE A 134 16.26 -1.22 4.67
CA ILE A 134 15.67 -0.12 3.89
C ILE A 134 14.37 -0.57 3.22
N TYR A 135 14.37 -1.74 2.59
CA TYR A 135 13.18 -2.31 1.94
C TYR A 135 12.04 -2.50 2.95
N ASN A 136 12.31 -3.11 4.09
CA ASN A 136 11.30 -3.30 5.14
C ASN A 136 10.77 -1.97 5.68
N LYS A 137 11.63 -0.97 5.83
CA LYS A 137 11.23 0.37 6.26
C LYS A 137 10.36 1.06 5.21
N LEU A 138 10.76 1.04 3.94
CA LEU A 138 9.99 1.57 2.82
C LEU A 138 8.66 0.84 2.66
N SER A 139 8.64 -0.48 2.72
CA SER A 139 7.44 -1.31 2.68
C SER A 139 6.45 -0.92 3.78
N ARG A 140 6.91 -0.67 5.02
CA ARG A 140 6.06 -0.13 6.10
C ARG A 140 5.50 1.26 5.78
N TYR A 141 6.27 2.16 5.16
CA TYR A 141 5.79 3.48 4.73
C TYR A 141 4.77 3.38 3.59
N PHE A 142 5.02 2.55 2.59
CA PHE A 142 4.11 2.32 1.47
C PHE A 142 2.81 1.66 1.96
N ASN A 143 2.89 0.61 2.77
CA ASN A 143 1.70 -0.03 3.33
C ASN A 143 0.89 0.96 4.21
N LYS A 144 1.53 1.73 5.09
CA LYS A 144 0.82 2.75 5.89
C LYS A 144 0.17 3.85 5.02
N GLY A 145 0.80 4.25 3.92
CA GLY A 145 0.26 5.23 2.98
C GLY A 145 -0.91 4.71 2.14
N PHE A 146 -0.82 3.47 1.65
CA PHE A 146 -1.86 2.83 0.85
C PHE A 146 -3.10 2.46 1.67
N TYR A 147 -2.94 1.87 2.87
CA TYR A 147 -4.09 1.53 3.73
C TYR A 147 -4.81 2.79 4.24
N LYS A 148 -4.11 3.89 4.51
CA LYS A 148 -4.74 5.16 4.92
C LYS A 148 -5.47 5.84 3.75
N LYS A 149 -4.97 5.71 2.51
CA LYS A 149 -5.61 6.24 1.30
C LYS A 149 -6.80 5.40 0.84
N ILE A 150 -6.79 4.09 1.11
CA ILE A 150 -7.94 3.20 0.87
C ILE A 150 -9.02 3.41 1.94
N LYS A 151 -8.68 3.51 3.23
CA LYS A 151 -9.67 3.89 4.28
C LYS A 151 -10.25 5.28 4.06
N THR A 152 -9.43 6.28 3.71
CA THR A 152 -9.96 7.62 3.39
C THR A 152 -10.69 7.68 2.05
N LYS A 153 -10.35 6.89 1.03
CA LYS A 153 -11.20 6.74 -0.17
C LYS A 153 -12.49 5.97 0.11
N LYS A 154 -12.51 5.01 1.03
CA LYS A 154 -13.75 4.34 1.48
C LYS A 154 -14.61 5.28 2.33
N ILE A 155 -14.01 6.09 3.20
CA ILE A 155 -14.70 7.11 4.00
C ILE A 155 -15.14 8.31 3.15
N VAL A 156 -14.39 8.70 2.11
CA VAL A 156 -14.74 9.80 1.19
C VAL A 156 -15.66 9.34 0.05
N LYS A 157 -15.64 8.07 -0.37
CA LYS A 157 -16.71 7.49 -1.22
C LYS A 157 -17.99 7.25 -0.41
N ASN A 158 -17.90 6.81 0.85
CA ASN A 158 -19.09 6.80 1.73
C ASN A 158 -19.59 8.22 2.02
N LYS A 159 -18.71 9.23 2.19
CA LYS A 159 -19.15 10.63 2.37
C LYS A 159 -19.69 11.30 1.10
N LYS A 160 -19.28 10.86 -0.10
CA LYS A 160 -19.81 11.41 -1.37
C LYS A 160 -21.05 10.69 -1.89
N ASN A 161 -21.35 9.49 -1.39
CA ASN A 161 -22.66 8.86 -1.60
C ASN A 161 -23.69 9.33 -0.58
N THR A 162 -23.31 9.83 0.60
CA THR A 162 -24.25 10.49 1.55
C THR A 162 -24.62 11.93 1.20
N GLN A 163 -24.15 12.49 0.08
CA GLN A 163 -24.51 13.86 -0.33
C GLN A 163 -25.50 13.91 -1.51
N TYR A 164 -25.98 12.75 -1.98
CA TYR A 164 -27.11 12.65 -2.91
C TYR A 164 -28.27 11.80 -2.33
N GLU A 165 -28.19 11.41 -1.05
CA GLU A 165 -29.23 10.67 -0.33
C GLU A 165 -29.91 11.51 0.78
N SER A 166 -29.66 12.83 0.84
CA SER A 166 -30.25 13.72 1.84
C SER A 166 -31.36 14.63 1.32
N GLU A 167 -31.79 14.49 0.06
CA GLU A 167 -32.85 15.35 -0.52
C GLU A 167 -34.14 14.62 -0.92
N ASN A 168 -34.27 13.32 -0.61
CA ASN A 168 -35.54 12.58 -0.75
C ASN A 168 -35.95 11.81 0.52
N ILE A 169 -35.55 12.31 1.70
CA ILE A 169 -36.17 11.91 2.97
C ILE A 169 -37.08 13.06 3.41
N ILE A 170 -38.18 13.21 2.68
CA ILE A 170 -39.40 13.84 3.18
C ILE A 170 -40.47 12.74 3.08
N PHE A 171 -41.29 12.64 4.14
CA PHE A 171 -42.17 11.54 4.56
C PHE A 171 -41.46 10.53 5.48
N SER A 172 -41.69 10.47 6.79
CA SER A 172 -42.78 11.03 7.61
C SER A 172 -42.35 11.17 9.08
N ASP A 173 -42.87 12.22 9.70
CA ASP A 173 -43.08 12.45 11.13
C ASP A 173 -41.92 12.38 12.15
N LYS A 174 -41.60 13.58 12.61
CA LYS A 174 -41.08 13.88 13.93
C LYS A 174 -41.92 13.21 15.03
N LYS A 175 -41.20 12.69 16.03
CA LYS A 175 -41.62 12.16 17.35
C LYS A 175 -42.10 10.71 17.37
N LYS A 176 -41.21 9.78 17.75
CA LYS A 176 -41.32 8.97 18.98
C LYS A 176 -40.18 7.94 19.13
N SER A 177 -39.59 7.93 20.33
CA SER A 177 -38.93 6.81 21.02
C SER A 177 -37.62 6.24 20.47
N LYS A 178 -36.75 5.84 21.39
CA LYS A 178 -35.49 5.10 21.20
C LYS A 178 -35.76 3.66 20.70
N ASN A 179 -36.65 3.45 19.74
CA ASN A 179 -36.93 2.12 19.22
C ASN A 179 -35.90 1.84 18.12
N SER A 180 -35.13 0.76 18.31
CA SER A 180 -34.16 0.36 17.31
C SER A 180 -34.92 0.00 16.03
N ARG A 181 -34.29 0.19 14.86
CA ARG A 181 -34.86 -0.23 13.56
C ARG A 181 -35.42 -1.66 13.58
N TRP A 182 -34.85 -2.52 14.42
CA TRP A 182 -35.20 -3.93 14.57
C TRP A 182 -36.46 -4.17 15.39
N ASP A 183 -36.99 -3.17 16.08
CA ASP A 183 -38.21 -3.30 16.89
C ASP A 183 -39.45 -2.84 16.12
N SER A 184 -39.28 -2.43 14.86
CA SER A 184 -40.38 -2.11 13.97
C SER A 184 -41.13 -3.36 13.53
N ARG A 185 -42.46 -3.28 13.52
CA ARG A 185 -43.34 -4.30 12.93
C ARG A 185 -43.45 -4.17 11.40
N ASP A 186 -43.04 -3.03 10.84
CA ASP A 186 -43.11 -2.78 9.39
C ASP A 186 -41.91 -3.45 8.68
N PRO A 187 -42.14 -4.45 7.79
CA PRO A 187 -41.08 -5.15 7.08
C PRO A 187 -40.19 -4.24 6.23
N TYR A 188 -40.76 -3.18 5.65
CA TYR A 188 -40.03 -2.22 4.82
C TYR A 188 -39.03 -1.42 5.66
N ILE A 189 -39.39 -1.08 6.90
CA ILE A 189 -38.49 -0.40 7.86
C ILE A 189 -37.37 -1.34 8.31
N VAL A 190 -37.68 -2.61 8.59
CA VAL A 190 -36.69 -3.61 9.00
C VAL A 190 -35.65 -3.82 7.88
N LEU A 191 -36.07 -3.94 6.63
CA LEU A 191 -35.18 -4.07 5.47
C LEU A 191 -34.54 -2.75 5.03
N GLY A 192 -35.12 -1.60 5.43
CA GLY A 192 -34.61 -0.27 5.09
C GLY A 192 -34.81 0.06 3.61
N VAL A 193 -35.96 -0.33 3.08
CA VAL A 193 -36.38 -0.11 1.68
C VAL A 193 -37.70 0.67 1.67
N ASN A 194 -38.01 1.30 0.54
CA ASN A 194 -39.27 2.01 0.41
C ASN A 194 -40.44 1.01 0.22
N LYS A 195 -41.65 1.40 0.60
CA LYS A 195 -42.88 0.63 0.33
C LYS A 195 -43.12 0.42 -1.17
N GLU A 196 -42.64 1.36 -1.98
CA GLU A 196 -42.70 1.32 -3.45
C GLU A 196 -41.50 0.60 -4.10
N SER A 197 -40.57 0.07 -3.30
CA SER A 197 -39.38 -0.59 -3.84
C SER A 197 -39.74 -1.85 -4.63
N LYS A 198 -39.07 -2.02 -5.77
CA LYS A 198 -39.25 -3.19 -6.63
C LYS A 198 -38.69 -4.46 -5.96
N ALA A 199 -39.22 -5.63 -6.31
CA ALA A 199 -38.78 -6.92 -5.75
C ALA A 199 -37.25 -7.15 -5.79
N TYR A 200 -36.57 -6.68 -6.86
CA TYR A 200 -35.11 -6.79 -6.95
C TYR A 200 -34.38 -5.94 -5.88
N GLU A 201 -34.93 -4.79 -5.49
CA GLU A 201 -34.35 -3.91 -4.48
C GLU A 201 -34.51 -4.50 -3.09
N ILE A 202 -35.69 -5.06 -2.81
CA ILE A 202 -36.00 -5.79 -1.57
C ILE A 202 -35.01 -6.95 -1.41
N LYS A 203 -34.86 -7.79 -2.45
CA LYS A 203 -33.90 -8.91 -2.47
C LYS A 203 -32.45 -8.45 -2.31
N LYS A 204 -32.08 -7.33 -2.92
CA LYS A 204 -30.73 -6.75 -2.80
C LYS A 204 -30.46 -6.26 -1.39
N ALA A 205 -31.39 -5.56 -0.77
CA ALA A 205 -31.28 -5.07 0.62
C ALA A 205 -31.18 -6.24 1.60
N TYR A 206 -32.04 -7.25 1.44
CA TYR A 206 -31.99 -8.51 2.20
C TYR A 206 -30.60 -9.17 2.13
N ASN A 207 -30.05 -9.37 0.94
CA ASN A 207 -28.73 -9.99 0.76
C ASN A 207 -27.59 -9.19 1.40
N ILE A 208 -27.70 -7.85 1.44
CA ILE A 208 -26.72 -7.00 2.12
C ILE A 208 -26.81 -7.20 3.63
N LEU A 209 -28.02 -7.21 4.19
CA LEU A 209 -28.25 -7.40 5.61
C LEU A 209 -27.79 -8.79 6.10
N LEU A 210 -28.04 -9.84 5.33
CA LEU A 210 -27.53 -11.19 5.62
C LEU A 210 -26.01 -11.18 5.76
N LYS A 211 -25.28 -10.51 4.87
CA LYS A 211 -23.81 -10.46 4.95
C LYS A 211 -23.28 -9.73 6.18
N ILE A 212 -24.03 -8.75 6.69
CA ILE A 212 -23.63 -7.94 7.85
C ILE A 212 -23.99 -8.64 9.16
N TYR A 213 -25.19 -9.23 9.23
CA TYR A 213 -25.76 -9.78 10.45
C TYR A 213 -25.73 -11.30 10.53
N ASN A 214 -25.02 -12.00 9.63
CA ASN A 214 -24.86 -13.45 9.74
C ASN A 214 -24.13 -13.82 11.07
N PRO A 215 -24.76 -14.59 11.97
CA PRO A 215 -24.17 -14.96 13.25
C PRO A 215 -22.87 -15.78 13.09
N ASP A 216 -22.74 -16.57 12.03
CA ASP A 216 -21.57 -17.42 11.77
C ASP A 216 -20.32 -16.61 11.41
N LEU A 217 -20.52 -15.48 10.74
CA LEU A 217 -19.42 -14.59 10.31
C LEU A 217 -18.94 -13.67 11.44
N THR A 218 -19.66 -13.61 12.56
CA THR A 218 -19.38 -12.67 13.65
C THR A 218 -18.59 -13.30 14.78
N LEU A 219 -17.45 -12.68 15.13
CA LEU A 219 -16.64 -13.10 16.28
C LEU A 219 -17.19 -12.59 17.62
N THR A 220 -17.91 -11.47 17.63
CA THR A 220 -18.47 -10.86 18.83
C THR A 220 -19.98 -10.66 18.68
N LYS A 221 -20.71 -10.61 19.82
CA LYS A 221 -22.16 -10.33 19.87
C LYS A 221 -23.05 -11.28 19.05
N LYS A 222 -22.66 -12.56 18.96
CA LYS A 222 -23.42 -13.60 18.24
C LYS A 222 -24.91 -13.60 18.58
N LYS A 223 -25.26 -13.52 19.87
CA LYS A 223 -26.65 -13.51 20.35
C LYS A 223 -27.47 -12.34 19.78
N GLU A 224 -26.90 -11.14 19.72
CA GLU A 224 -27.59 -9.97 19.14
C GLU A 224 -27.81 -10.14 17.63
N HIS A 225 -26.79 -10.68 16.94
CA HIS A 225 -26.85 -10.91 15.50
C HIS A 225 -27.86 -12.00 15.13
N THR A 226 -27.99 -13.08 15.90
CA THR A 226 -29.03 -14.10 15.70
C THR A 226 -30.43 -13.51 15.74
N ILE A 227 -30.74 -12.71 16.77
CA ILE A 227 -32.06 -12.06 16.91
C ILE A 227 -32.34 -11.12 15.74
N ILE A 228 -31.35 -10.32 15.32
CA ILE A 228 -31.49 -9.41 14.17
C ILE A 228 -31.68 -10.21 12.87
N PHE A 229 -30.94 -11.30 12.70
CA PHE A 229 -31.02 -12.17 11.54
C PHE A 229 -32.40 -12.81 11.37
N GLU A 230 -32.98 -13.32 12.46
CA GLU A 230 -34.35 -13.85 12.47
C GLU A 230 -35.38 -12.79 12.05
N LYS A 231 -35.26 -11.57 12.60
CA LYS A 231 -36.13 -10.44 12.24
C LYS A 231 -36.01 -10.06 10.76
N ILE A 232 -34.81 -10.10 10.19
CA ILE A 232 -34.57 -9.83 8.77
C ILE A 232 -35.23 -10.91 7.90
N ASN A 233 -35.12 -12.19 8.26
CA ASN A 233 -35.72 -13.29 7.52
C ASN A 233 -37.25 -13.20 7.54
N LEU A 234 -37.83 -12.93 8.71
CA LEU A 234 -39.28 -12.76 8.86
C LEU A 234 -39.79 -11.56 8.04
N ALA A 235 -39.08 -10.44 8.06
CA ALA A 235 -39.43 -9.29 7.24
C ALA A 235 -39.39 -9.58 5.74
N TYR A 236 -38.41 -10.36 5.26
CA TYR A 236 -38.33 -10.74 3.86
C TYR A 236 -39.44 -11.74 3.46
N GLN A 237 -39.77 -12.70 4.33
CA GLN A 237 -40.87 -13.64 4.11
C GLN A 237 -42.23 -12.94 4.00
N ASN A 238 -42.46 -11.90 4.80
CA ASN A 238 -43.73 -11.14 4.75
C ASN A 238 -43.90 -10.29 3.48
N LEU A 239 -42.83 -10.09 2.69
CA LEU A 239 -42.84 -9.26 1.48
C LEU A 239 -42.74 -10.08 0.19
N ASN A 240 -42.50 -11.38 0.29
CA ASN A 240 -42.44 -12.33 -0.82
C ASN A 240 -43.75 -13.11 -0.91
#